data_AF-A0A7C2ACR5-F1
#
_entry.id   AF-A0A7C2ACR5-F1
#
_cell.length_a   1.000
_cell.length_b   1.000
_cell.length_c   1.000
_cell.angle_alpha   90.00
_cell.angle_beta   90.00
_cell.angle_gamma   90.00
#
_symmetry.space_group_name_H-M   'P 1'
#
loop_
_entity.id
_entity.type
_entity.pdbx_description
1 polymer ?
#
loop_
_entity_poly.entity_id
_entity_poly.type
_entity_poly.pdbx_seq_one_letter_code
_entity_poly.pdbx_strand_id
1 'polypeptide(L)'
;MNKSRSNKQDLQAEVEWHDSGRFYIDSGHWTSHPLFASRERHWLSGEVEKIRFYGYLSKYISDKPYYRKAKVLIAPIGTGHEIKYLQGLYAEICGMDISEKALA
;
A
#
# COMPACT_ATOMS: atom_id res chain seq x y z
N MET A 1 -24.33 -1.11 -27.18
CA MET A 1 -24.67 -1.14 -25.74
C MET A 1 -23.64 -0.31 -24.98
N ASN A 2 -24.00 0.92 -24.60
CA ASN A 2 -23.16 1.75 -23.74
C ASN A 2 -23.20 1.18 -22.33
N LYS A 3 -22.14 0.48 -21.92
CA LYS A 3 -21.90 0.18 -20.50
C LYS A 3 -21.64 1.51 -19.81
N SER A 4 -22.62 2.05 -19.09
CA SER A 4 -22.35 3.10 -18.12
C SER A 4 -21.33 2.54 -17.14
N ARG A 5 -20.10 3.07 -17.17
CA ARG A 5 -19.12 2.80 -16.12
C ARG A 5 -19.64 3.51 -14.88
N SER A 6 -20.39 2.77 -14.08
CA SER A 6 -20.69 3.16 -12.71
C SER A 6 -19.34 3.27 -11.98
N ASN A 7 -18.84 4.49 -11.79
CA ASN A 7 -17.68 4.79 -10.95
C ASN A 7 -17.97 4.56 -9.45
N LYS A 8 -18.95 3.71 -9.10
CA LYS A 8 -19.16 3.31 -7.71
C LYS A 8 -18.10 2.27 -7.35
N GLN A 9 -17.28 2.61 -6.36
CA GLN A 9 -16.46 1.63 -5.66
C GLN A 9 -17.37 0.51 -5.13
N ASP A 10 -17.02 -0.73 -5.47
CA ASP A 10 -17.70 -1.92 -4.99
C ASP A 10 -17.09 -2.31 -3.64
N LEU A 11 -17.70 -1.80 -2.57
CA LEU A 11 -17.25 -2.01 -1.20
C LEU A 11 -17.23 -3.51 -0.82
N GLN A 12 -18.14 -4.31 -1.38
CA GLN A 12 -18.20 -5.74 -1.12
C GLN A 12 -16.98 -6.45 -1.73
N ALA A 13 -16.58 -6.06 -2.93
CA ALA A 13 -15.37 -6.57 -3.57
C ALA A 13 -14.09 -6.19 -2.79
N GLU A 14 -14.05 -5.01 -2.18
CA GLU A 14 -12.93 -4.56 -1.34
C GLU A 14 -12.86 -5.33 0.00
N VAL A 15 -14.01 -5.61 0.62
CA VAL A 15 -14.08 -6.46 1.82
C VAL A 15 -13.65 -7.89 1.51
N GLU A 16 -14.11 -8.46 0.41
CA GLU A 16 -13.70 -9.80 -0.03
C GLU A 16 -12.22 -9.86 -0.43
N TRP A 17 -11.66 -8.77 -0.98
CA TRP A 17 -10.23 -8.62 -1.24
C TRP A 17 -9.41 -8.73 0.05
N HIS A 18 -9.80 -7.97 1.09
CA HIS A 18 -9.14 -7.96 2.39
C HIS A 18 -9.25 -9.32 3.09
N ASP A 19 -10.44 -9.92 3.10
CA ASP A 19 -10.73 -11.11 3.91
C ASP A 19 -10.29 -12.42 3.25
N SER A 20 -10.34 -12.52 1.91
CA SER A 20 -10.04 -13.79 1.21
C SER A 20 -8.62 -13.89 0.68
N GLY A 21 -7.84 -12.80 0.75
CA GLY A 21 -6.49 -12.74 0.16
C GLY A 21 -6.49 -13.04 -1.36
N ARG A 22 -7.64 -12.96 -2.03
CA ARG A 22 -7.77 -13.18 -3.46
C ARG A 22 -7.21 -11.98 -4.20
N PHE A 23 -5.95 -12.13 -4.56
CA PHE A 23 -5.04 -11.14 -5.15
C PHE A 23 -5.50 -10.53 -6.50
N TYR A 24 -6.60 -10.98 -7.09
CA TYR A 24 -6.94 -10.62 -8.47
C TYR A 24 -8.28 -9.88 -8.56
N ILE A 25 -8.20 -8.55 -8.54
CA ILE A 25 -9.24 -7.69 -9.10
C ILE A 25 -8.74 -7.28 -10.49
N ASP A 26 -9.36 -7.82 -11.53
CA ASP A 26 -9.17 -7.28 -12.88
C ASP A 26 -9.92 -5.95 -12.98
N SER A 27 -9.30 -4.89 -12.47
CA SER A 27 -9.85 -3.53 -12.48
C SER A 27 -9.80 -2.89 -13.87
N GLY A 28 -9.28 -3.60 -14.88
CA GLY A 28 -8.94 -3.04 -16.19
C GLY A 28 -7.74 -2.09 -16.15
N HIS A 29 -7.01 -2.03 -15.03
CA HIS A 29 -5.77 -1.27 -14.90
C HIS A 29 -4.60 -2.11 -15.43
N TRP A 30 -3.63 -1.52 -16.13
CA TRP A 30 -2.56 -2.28 -16.79
C TRP A 30 -1.72 -3.15 -15.83
N THR A 31 -1.66 -2.79 -14.54
CA THR A 31 -1.00 -3.58 -13.49
C THR A 31 -1.77 -4.85 -13.09
N SER A 32 -3.05 -4.99 -13.45
CA SER A 32 -3.82 -6.22 -13.26
C SER A 32 -3.63 -7.24 -14.39
N HIS A 33 -2.90 -6.89 -15.47
CA HIS A 33 -2.70 -7.80 -16.60
C HIS A 33 -1.85 -9.03 -16.20
N PRO A 34 -2.19 -10.26 -16.60
CA PRO A 34 -1.53 -11.50 -16.16
C PRO A 34 -0.02 -11.58 -16.40
N LEU A 35 0.50 -10.86 -17.40
CA LEU A 35 1.94 -10.74 -17.65
C LEU A 35 2.70 -10.03 -16.51
N PHE A 36 2.01 -9.12 -15.79
CA PHE A 36 2.54 -8.38 -14.64
C PHE A 36 2.05 -8.97 -13.31
N ALA A 37 0.86 -9.60 -13.29
CA ALA A 37 0.19 -10.09 -12.09
C ALA A 37 0.30 -11.63 -11.89
N SER A 38 1.48 -12.22 -12.07
CA SER A 38 1.71 -13.64 -11.73
C SER A 38 1.83 -13.80 -10.20
N ARG A 39 1.05 -14.70 -9.60
CA ARG A 39 0.99 -14.96 -8.15
C ARG A 39 2.35 -15.33 -7.54
N GLU A 40 3.21 -15.97 -8.32
CA GLU A 40 4.58 -16.38 -7.92
C GLU A 40 5.60 -15.24 -8.11
N ARG A 41 5.44 -14.42 -9.16
CA ARG A 41 6.30 -13.25 -9.37
C ARG A 41 5.95 -12.11 -8.40
N HIS A 42 4.68 -11.96 -8.02
CA HIS A 42 4.24 -10.85 -7.17
C HIS A 42 4.73 -10.94 -5.73
N TRP A 43 4.93 -12.15 -5.20
CA TRP A 43 5.43 -12.33 -3.83
C TRP A 43 6.93 -12.08 -3.72
N LEU A 44 7.72 -12.55 -4.70
CA LEU A 44 9.14 -12.26 -4.81
C LEU A 44 9.42 -10.80 -5.24
N SER A 45 8.53 -10.21 -6.05
CA SER A 45 8.62 -8.82 -6.51
C SER A 45 8.24 -7.83 -5.39
N GLY A 46 7.14 -8.09 -4.67
CA GLY A 46 6.60 -7.14 -3.70
C GLY A 46 7.55 -6.79 -2.56
N GLU A 47 8.15 -7.77 -1.90
CA GLU A 47 9.05 -7.48 -0.77
C GLU A 47 10.37 -6.83 -1.24
N VAL A 48 10.93 -7.26 -2.38
CA VAL A 48 12.14 -6.64 -2.94
C VAL A 48 11.87 -5.20 -3.40
N GLU A 49 10.73 -4.95 -4.04
CA GLU A 49 10.31 -3.61 -4.45
C GLU A 49 10.02 -2.71 -3.26
N LYS A 50 9.37 -3.23 -2.20
CA LYS A 50 9.19 -2.51 -0.93
C LYS A 50 10.53 -2.14 -0.32
N ILE A 51 11.46 -3.09 -0.18
CA ILE A 51 12.80 -2.83 0.35
C ILE A 51 13.51 -1.74 -0.48
N ARG A 52 13.44 -1.83 -1.81
CA ARG A 52 14.04 -0.81 -2.70
C ARG A 52 13.37 0.55 -2.51
N PHE A 53 12.04 0.61 -2.55
CA PHE A 53 11.27 1.84 -2.38
C PHE A 53 11.60 2.52 -1.05
N TYR A 54 11.48 1.78 0.07
CA TYR A 54 11.78 2.32 1.39
C TYR A 54 13.25 2.64 1.58
N GLY A 55 14.17 1.90 0.94
CA GLY A 55 15.59 2.22 0.90
C GLY A 55 15.86 3.58 0.23
N TYR A 56 15.26 3.82 -0.94
CA TYR A 56 15.38 5.11 -1.63
C TYR A 56 14.73 6.24 -0.83
N LEU A 57 13.54 6.00 -0.27
CA LEU A 57 12.82 6.97 0.55
C LEU A 57 13.62 7.35 1.80
N SER A 58 14.17 6.36 2.50
CA SER A 58 15.04 6.54 3.67
C SER A 58 16.25 7.43 3.32
N LYS A 59 16.95 7.12 2.23
CA LYS A 59 18.06 7.93 1.75
C LYS A 59 17.62 9.37 1.45
N TYR A 60 16.53 9.53 0.71
CA TYR A 60 15.99 10.85 0.37
C TYR A 60 15.66 11.68 1.62
N ILE A 61 15.02 11.08 2.62
CA ILE A 61 14.63 11.76 3.86
C ILE A 61 15.84 12.07 4.73
N SER A 62 16.85 11.20 4.76
CA SER A 62 18.03 11.34 5.63
C SER A 62 18.81 12.63 5.38
N ASP A 63 18.75 13.16 4.15
CA ASP A 63 19.41 14.41 3.76
C ASP A 63 18.52 15.65 3.97
N LYS A 64 17.34 15.52 4.60
CA LYS A 64 16.38 16.60 4.76
C LYS A 64 16.42 17.19 6.17
N PRO A 65 16.11 18.50 6.33
CA PRO A 65 16.11 19.15 7.64
C PRO A 65 15.17 18.50 8.67
N TYR A 66 14.14 17.80 8.19
CA TYR A 66 13.13 17.13 9.01
C TYR A 66 13.48 15.69 9.41
N TYR A 67 14.62 15.15 8.98
CA TYR A 67 15.08 13.83 9.40
C TYR A 67 15.08 13.71 10.93
N ARG A 68 14.38 12.69 11.45
CA ARG A 68 14.19 12.43 12.90
C ARG A 68 13.51 13.53 13.71
N LYS A 69 12.97 14.56 13.05
CA LYS A 69 12.32 15.70 13.70
C LYS A 69 10.84 15.83 13.36
N ALA A 70 10.45 15.45 12.15
CA ALA A 70 9.05 15.52 11.74
C ALA A 70 8.19 14.49 12.46
N LYS A 71 6.96 14.90 12.76
CA LYS A 71 5.83 14.01 13.03
C LYS A 71 5.06 13.83 11.73
N VAL A 72 4.73 12.60 11.36
CA VAL A 72 4.07 12.31 10.09
C VAL A 72 2.77 11.55 10.31
N LEU A 73 1.79 11.84 9.46
CA LEU A 73 0.53 11.11 9.37
C LEU A 73 0.53 10.27 8.09
N ILE A 74 0.25 8.98 8.21
CA ILE A 74 0.06 8.06 7.09
C ILE A 74 -1.43 7.73 6.98
N ALA A 75 -2.01 8.01 5.82
CA ALA A 75 -3.42 7.84 5.53
C ALA A 75 -3.62 7.50 4.04
N PRO A 76 -4.09 6.30 3.66
CA PRO A 76 -4.38 5.15 4.53
C PRO A 76 -3.09 4.47 5.05
N ILE A 77 -3.13 3.94 6.28
CA ILE A 77 -2.00 3.18 6.86
C ILE A 77 -2.11 1.66 6.65
N GLY A 78 -3.28 1.16 6.24
CA GLY A 78 -3.57 -0.26 6.16
C GLY A 78 -3.32 -0.93 7.51
N THR A 79 -2.67 -2.10 7.48
CA THR A 79 -2.33 -2.88 8.68
C THR A 79 -1.16 -2.32 9.49
N GLY A 80 -0.57 -1.20 9.06
CA GLY A 80 0.64 -0.65 9.69
C GLY A 80 1.89 -1.52 9.56
N HIS A 81 1.83 -2.67 8.87
CA HIS A 81 2.96 -3.58 8.73
C HIS A 81 4.21 -2.92 8.14
N GLU A 82 4.02 -1.95 7.25
CA GLU A 82 5.10 -1.27 6.53
C GLU A 82 5.75 -0.14 7.33
N ILE A 83 5.17 0.27 8.47
CA ILE A 83 5.75 1.27 9.39
C ILE A 83 7.17 0.86 9.81
N LYS A 84 7.44 -0.45 9.92
CA LYS A 84 8.76 -0.98 10.26
C LYS A 84 9.88 -0.46 9.35
N TYR A 85 9.57 -0.20 8.07
CA TYR A 85 10.53 0.33 7.10
C TYR A 85 10.81 1.83 7.26
N LEU A 86 9.97 2.55 8.01
CA LEU A 86 10.07 3.99 8.27
C LEU A 86 10.63 4.29 9.67
N GLN A 87 10.91 3.27 10.47
CA GLN A 87 11.47 3.42 11.81
C GLN A 87 12.79 4.21 11.78
N GLY A 88 12.90 5.19 12.67
CA GLY A 88 14.09 6.03 12.79
C GLY A 88 14.25 7.12 11.73
N LEU A 89 13.29 7.26 10.80
CA LEU A 89 13.26 8.38 9.84
C LEU A 89 12.54 9.62 10.39
N TYR A 90 11.58 9.41 11.28
CA TYR A 90 10.69 10.44 11.83
C TYR A 90 10.72 10.40 13.36
N ALA A 91 10.31 11.51 14.00
CA ALA A 91 10.18 11.58 15.45
C ALA A 91 8.94 10.81 15.94
N GLU A 92 7.86 10.86 15.17
CA GLU A 92 6.59 10.22 15.47
C GLU A 92 5.88 9.86 14.16
N ILE A 93 5.27 8.68 14.13
CA ILE A 93 4.47 8.21 12.99
C ILE A 93 3.07 7.92 13.52
N CYS A 94 2.10 8.70 13.05
CA CYS A 94 0.68 8.49 13.29
C CYS A 94 0.06 7.81 12.08
N GLY A 95 -0.87 6.89 12.33
CA GLY A 95 -1.60 6.19 11.29
C GLY A 95 -3.09 6.41 11.39
N MET A 96 -3.75 6.48 10.23
CA MET A 96 -5.19 6.36 10.16
C MET A 96 -5.58 5.50 8.96
N ASP A 97 -6.63 4.73 9.16
CA ASP A 97 -7.29 4.00 8.09
C ASP A 97 -8.81 4.14 8.26
N ILE A 98 -9.52 4.07 7.15
CA ILE A 98 -10.99 4.03 7.16
C ILE A 98 -11.51 2.63 7.52
N SER A 99 -10.70 1.60 7.23
CA SER A 99 -11.01 0.21 7.54
C SER A 99 -10.64 -0.10 8.99
N GLU A 100 -11.65 -0.28 9.85
CA GLU A 100 -11.43 -0.77 11.22
C GLU A 100 -10.72 -2.13 11.22
N LYS A 101 -10.97 -2.98 10.21
CA LYS A 101 -10.29 -4.28 10.07
C LYS A 101 -8.79 -4.16 9.81
N ALA A 102 -8.36 -3.05 9.19
CA ALA A 102 -6.95 -2.80 8.96
C ALA A 102 -6.26 -2.34 10.25
N LEU A 103 -6.98 -1.69 11.16
CA LEU A 103 -6.44 -1.16 12.42
C LEU A 103 -6.52 -2.15 13.60
N ALA A 104 -7.26 -3.26 13.46
CA ALA A 104 -7.48 -4.29 14.48
C ALA A 104 -6.32 -5.29 14.56
#